data_AF-A0A4Y1ZE46-F1
#
_entry.id   AF-A0A4Y1ZE46-F1
#
_cell.length_a   1.000
_cell.length_b   1.000
_cell.length_c   1.000
_cell.angle_alpha   90.00
_cell.angle_beta   90.00
_cell.angle_gamma   90.00
#
_symmetry.space_group_name_H-M   'P 1'
#
loop_
_entity.id
_entity.type
_entity.pdbx_description
1 polymer ?
#
loop_
_entity_poly.entity_id
_entity_poly.type
_entity_poly.pdbx_seq_one_letter_code
_entity_poly.pdbx_strand_id
1 'polypeptide(L)' 'MLKRLKKNHEFQVVFQEGKSFANRQFVVYVRKQNGKLYSRLGLSVSKKWAMP' A
#
# COMPACT_ATOMS: atom_id res chain seq x y z
N MET A 1 -2.86 15.32 -7.42
CA MET A 1 -2.37 14.33 -8.40
C MET A 1 -1.91 13.06 -7.68
N LEU A 2 -2.51 11.89 -7.93
CA LEU A 2 -2.13 10.62 -7.28
C LEU A 2 -0.85 10.06 -7.92
N LYS A 3 0.08 9.49 -7.12
CA LYS A 3 1.29 8.82 -7.65
C LYS A 3 1.34 7.33 -7.29
N ARG A 4 2.07 6.54 -8.08
CA ARG A 4 2.27 5.11 -7.79
C ARG A 4 3.33 4.91 -6.71
N LEU A 5 3.03 4.07 -5.72
CA LEU A 5 4.00 3.48 -4.81
C LEU A 5 4.62 2.26 -5.51
N LYS A 6 5.95 2.28 -5.77
CA LYS A 6 6.61 1.26 -6.59
C LYS A 6 7.76 0.56 -5.88
N LYS A 7 8.52 1.28 -5.04
CA LYS A 7 9.76 0.74 -4.46
C LYS A 7 9.42 -0.19 -3.30
N ASN A 8 10.04 -1.36 -3.26
CA ASN A 8 9.77 -2.40 -2.25
C ASN A 8 9.95 -1.88 -0.80
N HIS A 9 11.00 -1.11 -0.54
CA HIS A 9 11.21 -0.54 0.80
C HIS A 9 10.08 0.41 1.22
N GLU A 10 9.45 1.12 0.28
CA GLU A 10 8.33 2.00 0.62
C GLU A 10 7.06 1.20 0.95
N PHE A 11 6.87 0.05 0.31
CA PHE A 11 5.81 -0.89 0.70
C PHE A 11 6.09 -1.45 2.11
N GLN A 12 7.32 -1.88 2.39
CA GLN A 12 7.70 -2.37 3.72
C GLN A 12 7.44 -1.34 4.82
N VAL A 13 7.82 -0.09 4.62
CA VAL A 13 7.55 1.00 5.58
C VAL A 13 6.04 1.17 5.81
N VAL A 14 5.21 1.10 4.76
CA VAL A 14 3.75 1.20 4.91
C VAL A 14 3.17 -0.02 5.65
N PHE A 15 3.71 -1.21 5.41
CA PHE A 15 3.27 -2.43 6.11
C PHE A 15 3.66 -2.46 7.59
N GLN A 16 4.84 -1.91 7.94
CA GLN A 16 5.36 -1.93 9.30
C GLN A 16 4.80 -0.79 10.17
N GLU A 17 4.69 0.42 9.61
CA GLU A 17 4.34 1.62 10.37
C GLU A 17 2.93 2.15 10.07
N GLY A 18 2.26 1.61 9.06
CA GLY A 18 0.91 2.03 8.67
C GLY A 18 -0.18 1.38 9.51
N LYS A 19 -1.35 2.02 9.55
CA LYS A 19 -2.57 1.39 10.08
C LYS A 19 -3.19 0.50 9.01
N SER A 20 -3.65 -0.69 9.40
CA SER A 20 -4.34 -1.62 8.50
C SER A 20 -5.86 -1.64 8.74
N PHE A 21 -6.60 -1.87 7.68
CA PHE A 21 -8.04 -2.08 7.67
C PHE A 21 -8.33 -3.28 6.77
N ALA A 22 -9.17 -4.19 7.22
CA ALA A 22 -9.46 -5.42 6.48
C ALA A 22 -10.97 -5.61 6.30
N ASN A 23 -11.36 -6.07 5.12
CA ASN A 23 -12.67 -6.61 4.84
C ASN A 23 -12.53 -7.96 4.09
N ARG A 24 -13.64 -8.59 3.68
CA ARG A 24 -13.64 -9.90 3.02
C ARG A 24 -12.82 -9.95 1.72
N GLN A 25 -12.65 -8.81 1.04
CA GLN A 25 -12.04 -8.74 -0.29
C GLN A 25 -10.65 -8.11 -0.28
N PHE A 26 -10.37 -7.22 0.68
CA PHE A 26 -9.19 -6.38 0.67
C PHE A 26 -8.60 -6.17 2.07
N VAL A 27 -7.28 -6.00 2.10
CA VAL A 27 -6.56 -5.43 3.23
C VAL A 27 -5.88 -4.14 2.75
N VAL A 28 -6.19 -3.03 3.39
CA VAL A 28 -5.66 -1.71 3.04
C VAL A 28 -4.74 -1.23 4.15
N TYR A 29 -3.51 -0.85 3.79
CA TYR A 29 -2.56 -0.21 4.69
C TYR A 29 -2.46 1.27 4.38
N VAL A 30 -2.56 2.13 5.41
CA VAL A 30 -2.51 3.59 5.29
C VAL A 30 -1.47 4.15 6.24
N ARG A 31 -0.50 4.88 5.69
CA ARG A 31 0.50 5.65 6.46
C ARG A 31 0.44 7.11 6.05
N LYS A 32 0.25 8.00 7.03
CA LYS A 32 0.28 9.45 6.78
C LYS A 32 1.69 9.86 6.38
N GLN A 33 1.82 10.65 5.31
CA GLN A 33 3.08 11.26 4.91
C GLN A 33 2.98 12.76 5.12
N ASN A 34 3.71 13.25 6.13
CA ASN A 34 3.76 14.67 6.42
C ASN A 34 4.56 15.38 5.32
N GLY A 35 4.10 16.58 4.92
CA GLY A 35 4.82 17.44 3.97
C GLY A 35 4.68 17.09 2.48
N LYS A 36 3.91 16.06 2.11
CA LYS A 36 3.62 15.78 0.68
C LYS A 36 2.24 16.30 0.28
N LEU A 37 2.20 16.99 -0.85
CA LEU A 37 0.99 17.51 -1.50
C LEU A 37 0.15 16.45 -2.23
N TYR A 38 0.54 15.17 -2.14
CA TYR A 38 -0.12 14.10 -2.88
C TYR A 38 -0.09 12.75 -2.17
N SER A 39 -1.15 11.97 -2.40
CA SER A 39 -1.23 10.57 -1.98
C SER A 39 -0.47 9.64 -2.93
N ARG A 40 -0.05 8.49 -2.41
CA ARG A 40 0.54 7.40 -3.21
C ARG A 40 -0.24 6.11 -3.02
N LEU A 41 -0.45 5.39 -4.11
CA LEU A 41 -1.16 4.11 -4.10
C LEU A 41 -0.27 3.00 -4.66
N GLY A 42 -0.22 1.86 -3.96
CA GLY A 42 0.43 0.64 -4.41
C GLY A 42 -0.52 -0.54 -4.25
N LEU A 43 -0.45 -1.49 -5.17
CA LEU A 43 -1.24 -2.72 -5.12
C LEU A 43 -0.30 -3.89 -4.90
N SER A 44 -0.64 -4.72 -3.92
CA SER A 44 0.02 -6.00 -3.67
C SER A 44 -1.05 -7.08 -3.75
N VAL A 45 -0.77 -8.13 -4.51
CA VAL A 45 -1.64 -9.29 -4.66
C VAL A 45 -0.86 -10.52 -4.25
N SER A 46 -1.50 -11.45 -3.55
CA SER A 46 -0.84 -12.71 -3.20
C SER A 46 -0.52 -13.48 -4.48
N LYS A 47 0.63 -14.16 -4.52
CA LYS A 47 1.03 -14.99 -5.67
C LYS A 47 -0.07 -15.96 -6.10
N LYS A 48 -0.82 -16.53 -5.15
CA LYS A 48 -1.93 -17.45 -5.40
C LYS A 48 -3.01 -16.90 -6.34
N TRP A 49 -3.22 -15.58 -6.35
CA TRP A 49 -4.19 -14.91 -7.21
C TRP A 49 -3.58 -14.34 -8.49
N ALA A 50 -2.25 -14.29 -8.57
CA ALA A 50 -1.51 -13.68 -9.67
C ALA A 50 -0.90 -14.71 -10.63
N MET A 51 -0.92 -16.00 -10.28
CA MET A 51 -0.57 -17.08 -11.19
C MET A 51 -1.83 -17.49 -11.97
N PRO A 52 -1.71 -17.73 -13.29
CA PRO A 52 -2.79 -18.27 -14.10
C PRO A 52 -3.19 -19.69 -13.67
#